data_AF-A0A956IDH9-F1
#
_entry.id   AF-A0A956IDH9-F1
#
_cell.length_a   1.000
_cell.length_b   1.000
_cell.length_c   1.000
_cell.angle_alpha   90.00
_cell.angle_beta   90.00
_cell.angle_gamma   90.00
#
_symmetry.space_group_name_H-M   'P 1'
#
loop_
_entity.id
_entity.type
_entity.pdbx_description
1 polymer ?
#
loop_
_entity_poly.entity_id
_entity_poly.type
_entity_poly.pdbx_seq_one_letter_code
_entity_poly.pdbx_strand_id
1 'polypeptide(L)'
;MMNHAPSTPLAGLAELFERELADVTFPGVDRDLVAAALQEEAQAESRVADAEAACAEAHRDRDATRASTQAFMERALAYLRVYAADHAELLAKLDALSPKPRAAKRGRRRKAPVTAVTAEPKASEVKVARAS
;
A
#
# COMPACT_ATOMS: atom_id res chain seq x y z
N MET A 1 24.65 -19.65 -28.38
CA MET A 1 23.91 -18.41 -28.68
C MET A 1 22.65 -18.42 -27.84
N MET A 2 22.52 -17.50 -26.87
CA MET A 2 21.31 -17.37 -26.06
C MET A 2 20.27 -16.62 -26.90
N ASN A 3 19.20 -17.30 -27.31
CA ASN A 3 18.01 -16.63 -27.86
C ASN A 3 17.31 -15.92 -26.69
N HIS A 4 17.42 -14.60 -26.63
CA HIS A 4 16.59 -13.81 -25.73
C HIS A 4 15.18 -13.84 -26.32
N ALA A 5 14.26 -14.51 -25.63
CA ALA A 5 12.85 -14.44 -25.99
C ALA A 5 12.42 -12.96 -25.87
N PRO A 6 11.84 -12.36 -26.92
CA PRO A 6 11.39 -10.98 -26.88
C PRO A 6 10.33 -10.81 -25.79
N SER A 7 10.42 -9.72 -25.03
CA SER A 7 9.55 -9.46 -23.87
C SER A 7 8.07 -9.33 -24.24
N THR A 8 7.78 -9.00 -25.51
CA THR A 8 6.42 -8.91 -26.05
C THR A 8 6.33 -9.54 -27.45
N PRO A 9 5.13 -10.02 -27.86
CA PRO A 9 4.91 -10.50 -29.22
C PRO A 9 5.25 -9.46 -30.29
N LEU A 10 5.03 -8.17 -30.02
CA LEU A 10 5.33 -7.08 -30.95
C LEU A 10 6.86 -6.86 -31.07
N ALA A 11 7.61 -6.95 -29.97
CA ALA A 11 9.07 -6.92 -30.00
C ALA A 11 9.65 -8.11 -30.78
N GLY A 12 9.02 -9.29 -30.66
CA GLY A 12 9.41 -10.45 -31.45
C GLY A 12 9.10 -10.31 -32.93
N LEU A 13 7.99 -9.67 -33.27
CA LEU A 13 7.67 -9.33 -34.65
C LEU A 13 8.71 -8.36 -35.24
N ALA A 14 9.12 -7.34 -34.47
CA ALA A 14 10.16 -6.41 -34.91
C ALA A 14 11.50 -7.11 -35.16
N GLU A 15 11.91 -8.02 -34.27
CA GLU A 15 13.13 -8.81 -34.45
C GLU A 15 13.06 -9.70 -35.70
N LEU A 16 11.90 -10.31 -35.97
CA LEU A 16 11.68 -11.13 -37.15
C LEU A 16 11.77 -10.31 -38.45
N PHE A 17 11.19 -9.11 -38.46
CA PHE A 17 11.31 -8.16 -39.57
C PHE A 17 12.74 -7.66 -39.79
N GLU A 18 13.52 -7.52 -38.71
CA GLU A 18 14.90 -7.07 -38.79
C GLU A 18 15.88 -8.17 -39.24
N ARG A 19 15.61 -9.44 -38.89
CA ARG A 19 16.53 -10.56 -39.14
C ARG A 19 16.14 -11.44 -40.30
N GLU A 20 14.94 -11.99 -40.27
CA GLU A 20 14.54 -13.10 -41.15
C GLU A 20 13.73 -12.62 -42.35
N LEU A 21 13.04 -11.48 -42.21
CA LEU A 21 12.18 -10.91 -43.25
C LEU A 21 12.71 -9.59 -43.81
N ALA A 22 14.00 -9.30 -43.61
CA ALA A 22 14.62 -8.04 -44.04
C ALA A 22 14.49 -7.80 -45.57
N ASP A 23 14.49 -8.88 -46.36
CA ASP A 23 14.37 -8.82 -47.82
C ASP A 23 12.93 -8.95 -48.34
N VAL A 24 11.94 -9.08 -47.43
CA VAL A 24 10.54 -9.34 -47.79
C VAL A 24 9.69 -8.10 -47.54
N THR A 25 9.08 -7.58 -48.61
CA THR A 25 8.15 -6.45 -48.51
C THR A 25 6.71 -6.95 -48.39
N PHE A 26 6.04 -6.64 -47.27
CA PHE A 26 4.62 -6.89 -47.13
C PHE A 26 3.83 -5.60 -47.39
N PRO A 27 2.76 -5.64 -48.21
CA PRO A 27 1.93 -4.46 -48.44
C PRO A 27 1.29 -3.97 -47.14
N GLY A 28 1.61 -2.74 -46.73
CA GLY A 28 1.01 -2.09 -45.57
C GLY A 28 1.55 -2.55 -44.20
N VAL A 29 2.57 -3.41 -44.17
CA VAL A 29 3.28 -3.80 -42.94
C VAL A 29 4.76 -3.88 -43.26
N ASP A 30 5.54 -2.96 -42.72
CA ASP A 30 6.99 -2.96 -42.85
C ASP A 30 7.65 -2.80 -41.49
N ARG A 31 8.98 -2.91 -41.49
CA ARG A 31 9.81 -2.80 -40.29
C ARG A 31 9.61 -1.45 -39.58
N ASP A 32 9.49 -0.37 -40.33
CA ASP A 32 9.40 0.99 -39.78
C ASP A 32 8.06 1.20 -39.08
N LEU A 33 6.97 0.65 -39.62
CA LEU A 33 5.65 0.66 -39.00
C LEU A 33 5.64 -0.13 -37.69
N VAL A 34 6.26 -1.31 -37.64
CA VAL A 34 6.34 -2.11 -36.40
C VAL A 34 7.20 -1.40 -35.35
N ALA A 35 8.32 -0.80 -35.76
CA ALA A 35 9.18 -0.02 -34.86
C ALA A 35 8.45 1.23 -34.32
N ALA A 36 7.70 1.93 -35.17
CA ALA A 36 6.88 3.07 -34.76
C ALA A 36 5.80 2.68 -33.74
N ALA A 37 5.14 1.54 -33.94
CA ALA A 37 4.14 1.02 -33.00
C ALA A 37 4.74 0.68 -31.63
N LEU A 38 5.92 0.05 -31.59
CA LEU A 38 6.65 -0.21 -30.34
C LEU A 38 7.05 1.09 -29.63
N GLN A 39 7.48 2.09 -30.40
CA GLN A 39 7.84 3.38 -29.84
C GLN A 39 6.62 4.12 -29.28
N GLU A 40 5.46 4.02 -29.94
CA GLU A 40 4.20 4.59 -29.46
C GLU A 40 3.71 3.90 -28.18
N GLU A 41 3.80 2.57 -28.11
CA GLU A 41 3.48 1.78 -26.92
C GLU A 41 4.37 2.21 -25.74
N ALA A 42 5.69 2.27 -25.93
CA ALA A 42 6.63 2.72 -24.90
C ALA A 42 6.36 4.16 -24.42
N GLN A 43 5.97 5.06 -25.33
CA GLN A 43 5.56 6.42 -24.96
C GLN A 43 4.25 6.44 -24.18
N ALA A 44 3.29 5.57 -24.52
CA ALA A 44 2.05 5.43 -23.77
C ALA A 44 2.33 4.91 -22.34
N GLU A 45 3.16 3.88 -22.19
CA GLU A 45 3.59 3.36 -20.88
C GLU A 45 4.29 4.41 -20.03
N SER A 46 5.22 5.18 -20.62
CA SER A 46 5.90 6.28 -19.91
C SER A 46 4.89 7.31 -19.37
N ARG A 47 3.90 7.71 -20.18
CA ARG A 47 2.87 8.66 -19.76
C ARG A 47 2.01 8.12 -18.61
N VAL A 48 1.72 6.83 -18.61
CA VAL A 48 0.98 6.18 -17.51
C VAL A 48 1.82 6.19 -16.24
N ALA A 49 3.09 5.79 -16.32
CA ALA A 49 4.00 5.79 -15.17
C ALA A 49 4.14 7.20 -14.56
N ASP A 50 4.28 8.24 -15.39
CA ASP A 50 4.36 9.63 -14.94
C ASP A 50 3.07 10.07 -14.23
N ALA A 51 1.90 9.72 -14.78
CA ALA A 51 0.62 10.05 -14.18
C ALA A 51 0.41 9.33 -12.83
N GLU A 52 0.82 8.07 -12.73
CA GLU A 52 0.79 7.30 -11.48
C GLU A 52 1.71 7.90 -10.41
N ALA A 53 2.91 8.32 -10.80
CA ALA A 53 3.85 9.00 -9.90
C ALA A 53 3.27 10.32 -9.37
N ALA A 54 2.70 11.14 -10.26
CA ALA A 54 2.05 12.41 -9.89
C ALA A 54 0.83 12.18 -8.97
N CYS A 55 0.03 11.14 -9.23
CA CYS A 55 -1.08 10.77 -8.37
C CYS A 55 -0.61 10.38 -6.96
N ALA A 56 0.45 9.55 -6.88
CA ALA A 56 1.03 9.13 -5.61
C ALA A 56 1.64 10.31 -4.81
N GLU A 57 2.18 11.31 -5.49
CA GLU A 57 2.64 12.56 -4.86
C GLU A 57 1.48 13.39 -4.32
N ALA A 58 0.45 13.65 -5.13
CA ALA A 58 -0.73 14.39 -4.71
C ALA A 58 -1.45 13.75 -3.50
N HIS A 59 -1.48 12.42 -3.43
CA HIS A 59 -1.99 11.68 -2.27
C HIS A 59 -1.16 11.94 -1.00
N ARG A 60 0.18 11.92 -1.11
CA ARG A 60 1.08 12.21 0.02
C ARG A 60 0.88 13.64 0.52
N ASP A 61 0.79 14.62 -0.38
CA ASP A 61 0.59 16.03 -0.03
C ASP A 61 -0.77 16.28 0.63
N ARG A 62 -1.83 15.66 0.10
CA ARG A 62 -3.16 15.73 0.70
C ARG A 62 -3.14 15.18 2.12
N ASP A 63 -2.52 14.04 2.34
CA ASP A 63 -2.50 13.37 3.64
C ASP A 63 -1.63 14.16 4.65
N ALA A 64 -0.51 14.73 4.22
CA ALA A 64 0.31 15.64 5.02
C ALA A 64 -0.45 16.91 5.42
N THR A 65 -1.15 17.54 4.46
CA THR A 65 -1.98 18.73 4.70
C THR A 65 -3.14 18.42 5.63
N ARG A 66 -3.75 17.25 5.48
CA ARG A 66 -4.83 16.79 6.37
C ARG A 66 -4.33 16.62 7.80
N ALA A 67 -3.15 16.03 7.99
CA ALA A 67 -2.58 15.83 9.32
C ALA A 67 -2.27 17.17 10.01
N SER A 68 -1.67 18.12 9.28
CA SER A 68 -1.35 19.45 9.84
C SER A 68 -2.63 20.23 10.17
N THR A 69 -3.64 20.17 9.30
CA THR A 69 -4.95 20.80 9.53
C THR A 69 -5.64 20.18 10.74
N GLN A 70 -5.63 18.86 10.88
CA GLN A 70 -6.22 18.16 12.02
C GLN A 70 -5.55 18.58 13.35
N ALA A 71 -4.21 18.59 13.40
CA ALA A 71 -3.47 19.02 14.58
C ALA A 71 -3.75 20.49 14.94
N PHE A 72 -3.85 21.37 13.94
CA PHE A 72 -4.24 22.76 14.14
C PHE A 72 -5.65 22.88 14.73
N MET A 73 -6.63 22.15 14.18
CA MET A 73 -8.00 22.14 14.67
C MET A 73 -8.09 21.64 16.11
N GLU A 74 -7.38 20.56 16.45
CA GLU A 74 -7.33 20.03 17.82
C GLU A 74 -6.78 21.05 18.80
N ARG A 75 -5.70 21.76 18.44
CA ARG A 75 -5.14 22.83 19.27
C ARG A 75 -6.10 24.01 19.40
N ALA A 76 -6.75 24.41 18.32
CA ALA A 76 -7.75 25.49 18.33
C ALA A 76 -8.92 25.15 19.25
N LEU A 77 -9.45 23.93 19.18
CA LEU A 77 -10.50 23.45 20.07
C LEU A 77 -10.05 23.44 21.54
N ALA A 78 -8.80 23.08 21.82
CA ALA A 78 -8.26 23.12 23.18
C ALA A 78 -8.25 24.56 23.74
N TYR A 79 -7.80 25.55 22.96
CA TYR A 79 -7.82 26.95 23.37
C TYR A 79 -9.23 27.48 23.55
N LEU A 80 -10.14 27.15 22.63
CA LEU A 80 -11.55 27.53 22.73
C LEU A 80 -12.22 26.95 23.98
N ARG A 81 -11.88 25.73 24.38
CA ARG A 81 -12.38 25.13 25.63
C ARG A 81 -11.91 25.86 26.87
N VAL A 82 -10.65 26.31 26.90
CA VAL A 82 -10.13 27.13 28.01
C VAL A 82 -10.86 28.47 28.07
N TYR A 83 -11.08 29.11 26.92
CA TYR A 83 -11.85 30.36 26.86
C TYR A 83 -13.31 30.17 27.29
N ALA A 84 -13.93 29.07 26.90
CA ALA A 84 -15.33 28.77 27.19
C ALA A 84 -15.58 28.18 28.59
N ALA A 85 -14.57 28.11 29.47
CA ALA A 85 -14.66 27.43 30.77
C ALA A 85 -15.89 27.84 31.60
N ASP A 86 -16.25 29.13 31.56
CA ASP A 86 -17.39 29.69 32.31
C ASP A 86 -18.68 29.79 31.46
N HIS A 87 -18.68 29.26 30.24
CA HIS A 87 -19.78 29.34 29.28
C HIS A 87 -20.27 27.94 28.88
N ALA A 88 -21.14 27.36 29.71
CA ALA A 88 -21.65 26.00 29.54
C ALA A 88 -22.28 25.72 28.16
N GLU A 89 -23.05 26.65 27.60
CA GLU A 89 -23.65 26.50 26.26
C GLU A 89 -22.60 26.48 25.14
N LEU A 90 -21.51 27.23 25.31
CA LEU A 90 -20.41 27.29 24.34
C LEU A 90 -19.56 26.02 24.40
N LEU A 91 -19.30 25.50 25.60
CA LEU A 91 -18.63 24.20 25.78
C LEU A 91 -19.41 23.06 25.13
N ALA A 92 -20.73 23.01 25.32
CA ALA A 92 -21.56 21.98 24.70
C ALA A 92 -21.49 22.01 23.16
N LYS A 93 -21.40 23.20 22.56
CA LYS A 93 -21.20 23.36 21.11
C LYS A 93 -19.81 22.89 20.67
N LEU A 94 -18.76 23.20 21.43
CA LEU A 94 -17.39 22.76 21.13
C LEU A 94 -17.22 21.23 21.23
N ASP A 95 -17.89 20.59 22.19
CA ASP A 95 -17.83 19.13 22.34
C ASP A 95 -18.56 18.39 21.22
N ALA A 96 -19.58 18.99 20.61
CA ALA A 96 -20.20 18.46 19.41
C ALA A 96 -19.28 18.49 18.17
N LEU A 97 -18.33 19.43 18.12
CA LEU A 97 -17.36 19.59 17.03
C LEU A 97 -16.12 18.71 17.19
N SER A 98 -15.86 18.23 18.41
CA SER A 98 -14.72 17.36 18.68
C SER A 98 -14.95 15.97 18.07
N PRO A 99 -13.99 15.42 17.29
CA PRO A 99 -14.12 14.06 16.79
C PRO A 99 -14.22 13.10 17.98
N LYS A 100 -15.36 12.42 18.11
CA LYS A 100 -15.56 11.42 19.17
C LYS A 100 -14.54 10.29 18.97
N PRO A 101 -13.77 9.90 20.00
CA PRO A 101 -12.89 8.75 19.89
C PRO A 101 -13.76 7.54 19.55
N ARG A 102 -13.52 6.96 18.37
CA ARG A 102 -14.25 5.79 17.89
C ARG A 102 -14.03 4.70 18.93
N ALA A 103 -15.06 4.35 19.69
CA ALA A 103 -14.95 3.41 20.80
C ALA A 103 -14.27 2.14 20.30
N ALA A 104 -13.04 1.91 20.76
CA ALA A 104 -12.31 0.71 20.44
C ALA A 104 -13.14 -0.46 20.96
N LYS A 105 -13.70 -1.27 20.05
CA LYS A 105 -14.36 -2.53 20.41
C LYS A 105 -13.33 -3.36 21.17
N ARG A 106 -13.39 -3.33 22.50
CA ARG A 106 -12.58 -4.20 23.37
C ARG A 106 -12.90 -5.63 22.95
N GLY A 107 -11.97 -6.24 22.24
CA GLY A 107 -12.05 -7.64 21.85
C GLY A 107 -12.33 -8.46 23.09
N ARG A 108 -13.50 -9.10 23.11
CA ARG A 108 -13.95 -10.00 24.16
C ARG A 108 -12.98 -11.19 24.16
N ARG A 109 -11.93 -11.13 24.99
CA ARG A 109 -11.05 -12.29 25.27
C ARG A 109 -11.95 -13.45 25.68
N ARG A 110 -12.17 -14.40 24.76
CA ARG A 110 -12.80 -15.69 25.09
C ARG A 110 -11.84 -16.40 26.04
N LYS A 111 -12.23 -16.56 27.30
CA LYS A 111 -11.62 -17.54 28.20
C LYS A 111 -11.80 -18.91 27.57
N ALA A 112 -10.70 -19.57 27.19
CA ALA A 112 -10.72 -20.97 26.86
C ALA A 112 -11.10 -21.78 28.12
N PRO A 113 -11.99 -22.79 28.03
CA PRO A 113 -12.26 -23.67 29.14
C PRO A 113 -11.04 -24.56 29.38
N VAL A 114 -10.52 -24.52 30.61
CA VAL A 114 -9.54 -25.48 31.13
C VAL A 114 -10.27 -26.82 31.28
N THR A 115 -10.04 -27.74 30.34
CA THR A 115 -10.36 -29.15 30.55
C THR A 115 -9.34 -29.70 31.54
N ALA A 116 -9.83 -29.99 32.75
CA ALA A 116 -9.17 -30.85 33.70
C ALA A 116 -8.97 -32.24 33.06
N VAL A 117 -7.71 -32.66 32.90
CA VAL A 117 -7.37 -34.08 32.79
C VAL A 117 -6.51 -34.41 33.99
N THR A 118 -7.16 -35.11 34.91
CA THR A 118 -6.58 -35.85 36.01
C THR A 118 -5.61 -36.91 35.46
N ALA A 119 -4.33 -36.81 35.83
CA ALA A 119 -3.42 -37.94 35.91
C ALA A 119 -2.22 -37.55 36.80
N GLU A 120 -2.32 -37.89 38.07
CA GLU A 120 -1.21 -37.94 39.03
C GLU A 120 -0.35 -39.22 38.77
N PRO A 121 0.82 -39.40 39.41
CA PRO A 121 2.11 -39.45 38.71
C PRO A 121 2.77 -40.83 38.77
N LYS A 122 3.70 -41.12 37.84
CA LYS A 122 4.73 -42.15 38.05
C LYS A 122 6.13 -41.58 37.83
N ALA A 123 6.84 -41.56 38.96
CA ALA A 123 8.25 -41.74 39.23
C ALA A 123 9.26 -41.85 38.06
N SER A 124 10.42 -41.26 38.34
CA SER A 124 11.77 -41.62 37.87
C SER A 124 12.24 -40.99 36.56
N GLU A 125 13.08 -39.95 36.64
CA GLU A 125 14.54 -40.10 36.54
C GLU A 125 15.22 -38.74 36.67
N VAL A 126 16.06 -38.60 37.70
CA VAL A 126 16.98 -37.48 37.87
C VAL A 126 18.32 -37.90 37.27
N LYS A 127 18.72 -37.29 36.15
CA LYS A 127 20.11 -37.35 35.68
C LYS A 127 20.74 -35.96 35.76
N VAL A 128 21.46 -35.75 36.85
CA VAL A 128 22.33 -34.59 37.05
C VAL A 128 23.53 -34.72 36.11
N ALA A 129 23.64 -33.85 35.11
CA ALA A 129 24.88 -33.65 34.39
C ALA A 129 25.58 -32.40 34.96
N ARG A 130 26.64 -32.66 35.70
CA ARG A 130 27.58 -31.69 36.28
C ARG A 130 28.47 -31.16 35.16
N ALA A 131 28.47 -29.85 34.93
CA ALA A 131 29.44 -29.17 34.09
C ALA A 131 30.67 -28.80 34.93
N SER A 132 31.84 -29.25 34.49
CA SER A 132 33.16 -28.67 34.77
C SER A 132 34.05 -28.99 33.58
#